data_AF-D9IX55-F1
#
_entry.id   AF-D9IX55-F1
#
_cell.length_a   1.000
_cell.length_b   1.000
_cell.length_c   1.000
_cell.angle_alpha   90.00
_cell.angle_beta   90.00
_cell.angle_gamma   90.00
#
_symmetry.space_group_name_H-M   'P 1'
#
loop_
_entity.id
_entity.type
_entity.pdbx_description
1 polymer ?
#
loop_
_entity_poly.entity_id
_entity_poly.type
_entity_poly.pdbx_seq_one_letter_code
_entity_poly.pdbx_strand_id
1 'polypeptide(L)' 'KEEDNNKPGKEDGNKPGKEDGNGVHVVKPGDTVNDIAKANGTTA' A
#
# COMPACT_ATOMS: atom_id res chain seq x y z
N LYS A 1 -2.27 42.54 -19.31
CA LYS A 1 -1.36 41.85 -18.36
C LYS A 1 -1.51 40.38 -18.68
N GLU A 2 -0.53 39.87 -19.43
CA GLU A 2 -0.48 38.51 -19.95
C GLU A 2 0.14 37.60 -18.89
N GLU A 3 -0.31 36.34 -18.89
CA GLU A 3 0.22 35.17 -18.20
C GLU A 3 0.35 35.19 -16.67
N ASP A 4 -0.45 34.33 -16.02
CA ASP A 4 0.15 33.38 -15.06
C ASP A 4 -0.68 32.09 -14.98
N ASN A 5 -0.21 31.08 -15.72
CA ASN A 5 -0.12 29.69 -15.31
C ASN A 5 -1.24 29.11 -14.41
N ASN A 6 -2.46 28.96 -14.93
CA ASN A 6 -3.40 27.96 -14.40
C ASN A 6 -2.96 26.55 -14.85
N LYS A 7 -1.78 26.13 -14.41
CA LYS A 7 -1.36 24.74 -14.47
C LYS A 7 -2.22 24.03 -13.41
N PRO A 8 -3.07 23.04 -13.75
CA PRO A 8 -3.65 22.21 -12.71
C PRO A 8 -2.46 21.65 -11.94
N GLY A 9 -2.35 22.05 -10.67
CA GLY A 9 -1.35 21.49 -9.77
C GLY A 9 -1.45 19.99 -9.96
N LYS A 10 -0.32 19.38 -10.32
CA LYS A 10 -0.22 17.92 -10.36
C LYS A 10 -0.91 17.43 -9.10
N GLU A 11 -1.90 16.56 -9.26
CA GLU A 11 -2.53 15.84 -8.15
C GLU A 11 -1.45 14.99 -7.48
N ASP A 12 -0.59 15.62 -6.71
CA ASP A 12 0.42 15.00 -5.88
C ASP A 12 -0.30 14.56 -4.61
N GLY A 13 -0.39 13.24 -4.43
CA GLY A 13 -0.48 12.66 -3.11
C GLY A 13 -1.80 12.04 -2.64
N ASN A 14 -2.73 11.59 -3.50
CA ASN A 14 -3.87 10.83 -2.98
C ASN A 14 -4.46 9.70 -3.85
N LYS A 15 -3.63 9.02 -4.68
CA LYS A 15 -3.95 7.63 -5.07
C LYS A 15 -3.38 6.71 -4.00
N PRO A 16 -4.18 5.75 -3.51
CA PRO A 16 -3.96 5.16 -2.20
C PRO A 16 -2.60 4.49 -2.17
N GLY A 17 -1.74 4.93 -1.24
CA GLY A 17 -0.61 4.14 -0.80
C GLY A 17 -1.14 2.87 -0.16
N LYS A 18 -1.55 1.90 -0.97
CA LYS A 18 -1.35 0.51 -0.61
C LYS A 18 0.13 0.30 -0.86
N GLU A 19 0.95 0.69 0.12
CA GLU A 19 2.25 0.02 0.26
C GLU A 19 1.89 -1.45 0.23
N ASP A 20 2.35 -2.16 -0.81
CA ASP A 20 1.96 -3.53 -1.07
C ASP A 20 2.12 -4.33 0.22
N GLY A 21 0.99 -4.61 0.90
CA GLY A 21 0.93 -5.41 2.13
C GLY A 21 1.33 -6.87 1.92
N ASN A 22 2.03 -7.14 0.82
CA ASN A 22 2.61 -8.40 0.40
C ASN A 22 4.14 -8.31 0.54
N GLY A 23 4.62 -7.91 1.72
CA GLY A 23 6.02 -8.14 2.08
C GLY A 23 6.30 -9.65 2.08
N VAL A 24 7.49 -10.06 1.61
CA VAL A 24 7.92 -11.47 1.72
C VAL A 24 7.94 -11.86 3.19
N HIS A 25 7.04 -12.76 3.61
CA HIS A 25 7.03 -13.30 4.96
C HIS A 25 7.89 -14.57 5.03
N VAL A 26 8.85 -14.59 5.96
CA VAL A 26 9.68 -15.78 6.24
C VAL A 26 9.05 -16.59 7.36
N VAL A 27 8.52 -17.75 7.02
CA VAL A 27 7.86 -18.68 7.97
C VAL A 27 8.87 -19.32 8.92
N LYS A 28 8.49 -19.43 10.20
CA LYS A 28 9.25 -20.11 11.26
C LYS A 28 8.54 -21.39 11.69
N PRO A 29 9.27 -22.37 12.27
CA PRO A 29 8.63 -23.55 12.83
C PRO A 29 7.59 -23.18 13.89
N GLY A 30 6.34 -23.58 13.66
CA GLY A 30 5.19 -23.23 14.51
C GLY A 30 4.23 -22.22 13.89
N ASP A 31 4.62 -21.54 12.80
CA ASP A 31 3.70 -20.66 12.08
C ASP A 31 2.65 -21.47 11.31
N THR A 32 1.41 -20.97 11.28
CA THR A 32 0.34 -21.54 10.46
C THR A 32 -0.10 -20.55 9.38
N VAL A 33 -0.57 -21.09 8.24
CA VAL A 33 -1.08 -20.27 7.12
C VAL A 33 -2.19 -19.31 7.57
N ASN A 34 -3.06 -19.78 8.48
CA ASN A 34 -4.15 -18.98 9.03
C ASN A 34 -3.67 -17.82 9.90
N ASP A 35 -2.63 -18.02 10.71
CA ASP A 35 -2.07 -16.96 11.57
C ASP A 35 -1.33 -15.91 10.76
N ILE A 36 -0.59 -16.34 9.73
CA ILE A 36 0.09 -15.45 8.77
C ILE A 36 -0.94 -14.62 8.00
N ALA A 37 -2.02 -15.25 7.52
CA ALA A 37 -3.08 -14.55 6.78
C ALA A 37 -3.73 -13.46 7.65
N LYS A 38 -4.14 -13.80 8.87
CA LYS A 38 -4.68 -12.84 9.85
C LYS A 38 -3.72 -11.67 10.12
N ALA A 39 -2.43 -11.95 10.30
CA ALA A 39 -1.42 -10.92 10.57
C ALA A 39 -1.23 -9.95 9.40
N ASN A 40 -1.40 -10.42 8.16
CA ASN A 40 -1.35 -9.60 6.96
C ASN A 40 -2.73 -9.03 6.56
N GLY A 41 -3.75 -9.19 7.41
CA GLY A 41 -5.11 -8.72 7.12
C GLY A 41 -5.76 -9.41 5.92
N THR A 42 -5.27 -10.59 5.53
CA THR A 42 -5.88 -11.41 4.49
C THR A 42 -6.82 -12.44 5.14
N THR A 43 -7.95 -12.71 4.48
CA THR A 43 -8.85 -13.78 4.90
C THR A 43 -8.42 -15.06 4.18
N ALA A 44 -8.32 -16.17 4.92
CA ALA A 44 -7.84 -17.47 4.43
C ALA A 44 -8.78 -18.09 3.38
#